data_AF-A0A919K8L2-F1
#
_entry.id   AF-A0A919K8L2-F1
#
_cell.length_a   1.000
_cell.length_b   1.000
_cell.length_c   1.000
_cell.angle_alpha   90.00
_cell.angle_beta   90.00
_cell.angle_gamma   90.00
#
_symmetry.space_group_name_H-M   'P 1'
#
loop_
_entity.id
_entity.type
_entity.pdbx_description
1 polymer ?
#
loop_
_entity_poly.entity_id
_entity_poly.type
_entity_poly.pdbx_seq_one_letter_code
_entity_poly.pdbx_strand_id
1 'polypeptide(L)'
;MAALLFAAAVVPGWTLGDLAERATDQPALDWLITCGWSGLVVSALAPWSSYRARDGLAGAVPLYGWYLAGLLSWRVALLPYRDWEPRRDELWRARWLTGDLIGYWRADQVTSERSLAASRRTR
;
A
#
# COMPACT_ATOMS: atom_id res chain seq x y z
N MET A 1 8.06 11.69 -4.29
CA MET A 1 7.71 10.70 -3.25
C MET A 1 7.08 9.44 -3.84
N ALA A 2 5.96 9.54 -4.57
CA ALA A 2 5.28 8.37 -5.17
C ALA A 2 6.19 7.45 -6.00
N ALA A 3 7.05 8.03 -6.85
CA ALA A 3 8.00 7.25 -7.65
C ALA A 3 9.00 6.45 -6.80
N LEU A 4 9.45 7.00 -5.66
CA LEU A 4 10.35 6.30 -4.75
C LEU A 4 9.64 5.15 -4.03
N LEU A 5 8.39 5.37 -3.60
CA LEU A 5 7.55 4.32 -3.02
C LEU A 5 7.30 3.19 -4.03
N PHE A 6 7.02 3.55 -5.28
CA PHE A 6 6.84 2.58 -6.35
C PHE A 6 8.12 1.79 -6.65
N ALA A 7 9.26 2.48 -6.75
CA ALA A 7 10.55 1.81 -6.95
C ALA A 7 10.87 0.86 -5.77
N ALA A 8 10.67 1.31 -4.53
CA ALA A 8 10.84 0.48 -3.34
C ALA A 8 9.87 -0.70 -3.29
N ALA A 9 8.68 -0.56 -3.85
CA ALA A 9 7.69 -1.61 -3.97
C ALA A 9 8.04 -2.65 -5.05
N VAL A 10 8.64 -2.26 -6.17
CA VAL A 10 8.80 -3.15 -7.34
C VAL A 10 10.20 -3.73 -7.46
N VAL A 11 11.24 -2.92 -7.26
CA VAL A 11 12.65 -3.31 -7.47
C VAL A 11 13.05 -4.53 -6.64
N PRO A 12 12.70 -4.65 -5.34
CA PRO A 12 13.09 -5.82 -4.56
C PRO A 12 12.51 -7.12 -5.13
N GLY A 13 11.27 -7.09 -5.64
CA GLY A 13 10.63 -8.24 -6.28
C GLY A 13 11.42 -8.75 -7.48
N TRP A 14 11.80 -7.84 -8.39
CA TRP A 14 12.65 -8.19 -9.54
C TRP A 14 14.01 -8.70 -9.12
N THR A 15 14.67 -8.05 -8.15
CA THR A 15 15.99 -8.49 -7.72
C THR A 15 15.97 -9.87 -7.08
N LEU A 16 14.93 -10.19 -6.29
CA LEU A 16 14.77 -11.49 -5.66
C LEU A 16 14.41 -12.57 -6.68
N GLY A 17 13.57 -12.24 -7.66
CA GLY A 17 13.19 -13.14 -8.75
C GLY A 17 14.39 -13.51 -9.62
N ASP A 18 15.13 -12.51 -10.11
CA ASP A 18 16.37 -12.69 -10.88
C ASP A 18 17.40 -13.53 -10.13
N LEU A 19 17.58 -13.27 -8.82
CA LEU A 19 18.52 -14.03 -7.99
C LEU A 19 18.11 -15.49 -7.84
N ALA A 20 16.81 -15.75 -7.68
CA ALA A 20 16.29 -17.11 -7.57
C ALA A 20 16.42 -17.87 -8.89
N GLU A 21 16.06 -17.25 -10.01
CA GLU A 21 16.25 -17.85 -11.34
C GLU A 21 17.72 -18.19 -11.57
N ARG A 22 18.65 -17.25 -11.34
CA ARG A 22 20.08 -17.50 -11.52
C ARG A 22 20.64 -18.59 -10.60
N ALA A 23 20.08 -18.76 -9.41
CA ALA A 23 20.52 -19.78 -8.47
C ALA A 23 19.98 -21.18 -8.79
N THR A 24 18.83 -21.27 -9.45
CA THR A 24 18.09 -22.52 -9.65
C THR A 24 17.95 -22.94 -11.12
N ASP A 25 18.29 -22.05 -12.05
CA ASP A 25 18.07 -22.15 -13.49
C ASP A 25 16.59 -22.41 -13.86
N GLN A 26 15.67 -21.92 -13.02
CA GLN A 26 14.23 -22.09 -13.18
C GLN A 26 13.53 -20.74 -13.39
N PRO A 27 13.14 -20.38 -14.63
CA PRO A 27 12.49 -19.10 -14.92
C PRO A 27 11.09 -18.96 -14.27
N ALA A 28 10.46 -20.07 -13.91
CA ALA A 28 9.18 -20.03 -13.19
C ALA A 28 9.31 -19.43 -11.78
N LEU A 29 10.49 -19.51 -11.16
CA LEU A 29 10.70 -18.97 -9.81
C LEU A 29 10.77 -17.45 -9.81
N ASP A 30 11.34 -16.82 -10.83
CA ASP A 30 11.28 -15.37 -10.99
C ASP A 30 9.82 -14.89 -11.03
N TRP A 31 9.00 -15.50 -11.89
CA TRP A 31 7.58 -15.16 -12.01
C TRP A 31 6.82 -15.37 -10.69
N LEU A 32 7.05 -16.47 -9.98
CA LEU A 32 6.38 -16.72 -8.70
C LEU A 32 6.78 -15.72 -7.62
N ILE A 33 8.06 -15.36 -7.54
CA ILE A 33 8.57 -14.40 -6.58
C ILE A 33 8.07 -12.99 -6.91
N THR A 34 8.16 -12.58 -8.17
CA THR A 34 7.68 -11.27 -8.62
C THR A 34 6.18 -11.11 -8.38
N CYS A 35 5.37 -12.11 -8.72
CA CYS A 35 3.93 -12.11 -8.45
C CYS A 35 3.62 -12.11 -6.95
N GLY A 36 4.28 -12.98 -6.17
CA GLY A 36 4.09 -13.05 -4.71
C GLY A 36 4.47 -11.75 -4.01
N TRP A 37 5.59 -11.14 -4.42
CA TRP A 37 6.06 -9.85 -3.92
C TRP A 37 5.07 -8.73 -4.24
N SER A 38 4.59 -8.66 -5.48
CA SER A 38 3.58 -7.68 -5.90
C SER A 38 2.29 -7.80 -5.08
N GLY A 39 1.80 -9.02 -4.86
CA GLY A 39 0.63 -9.27 -4.02
C GLY A 39 0.85 -8.84 -2.56
N LEU A 40 2.04 -9.10 -2.01
CA LEU A 40 2.42 -8.70 -0.66
C LEU A 40 2.43 -7.16 -0.52
N VAL A 41 3.09 -6.46 -1.44
CA VAL A 41 3.13 -4.99 -1.47
C VAL A 41 1.72 -4.41 -1.53
N VAL A 42 0.88 -4.90 -2.44
CA VAL A 42 -0.51 -4.44 -2.56
C VAL A 42 -1.26 -4.69 -1.26
N SER A 43 -1.10 -5.85 -0.63
CA SER A 43 -1.75 -6.15 0.65
C SER A 43 -1.31 -5.21 1.78
N ALA A 44 -0.05 -4.77 1.77
CA ALA A 44 0.54 -3.90 2.78
C ALA A 44 0.17 -2.42 2.58
N LEU A 45 0.13 -1.95 1.33
CA LEU A 45 -0.23 -0.56 1.00
C LEU A 45 -1.74 -0.34 0.92
N ALA A 46 -2.52 -1.38 0.63
CA ALA A 46 -3.97 -1.29 0.49
C ALA A 46 -4.67 -0.59 1.69
N PRO A 47 -4.41 -0.94 2.96
CA PRO A 47 -5.07 -0.31 4.11
C PRO A 47 -4.88 1.21 4.20
N TRP A 48 -3.75 1.74 3.71
CA TRP A 48 -3.43 3.17 3.75
C TRP A 48 -4.19 3.98 2.71
N SER A 49 -4.73 3.30 1.70
CA SER A 49 -5.39 3.90 0.54
C SER A 49 -6.89 3.61 0.50
N SER A 50 -7.43 3.13 1.62
CA SER A 50 -8.81 2.64 1.71
C SER A 50 -9.07 1.45 0.76
N TYR A 51 -8.08 0.59 0.53
CA TYR A 51 -8.18 -0.74 -0.11
C TYR A 51 -8.14 -1.88 0.94
N ARG A 52 -8.58 -3.10 0.61
CA ARG A 52 -8.63 -4.22 1.58
C ARG A 52 -7.31 -4.96 1.43
N ALA A 53 -6.72 -5.40 2.54
CA ALA A 53 -5.53 -6.26 2.46
C ALA A 53 -5.78 -7.52 1.61
N ARG A 54 -7.03 -8.00 1.57
CA ARG A 54 -7.48 -9.11 0.71
C ARG A 54 -7.34 -8.85 -0.79
N ASP A 55 -7.25 -7.59 -1.20
CA ASP A 55 -7.01 -7.20 -2.60
C ASP A 55 -5.57 -7.51 -3.03
N GLY A 56 -4.70 -7.93 -2.10
CA GLY A 56 -3.35 -8.44 -2.38
C GLY A 56 -3.35 -9.63 -3.34
N LEU A 57 -4.40 -10.46 -3.36
CA LEU A 57 -4.53 -11.51 -4.38
C LEU A 57 -4.64 -10.95 -5.79
N ALA A 58 -5.36 -9.83 -5.95
CA ALA A 58 -5.42 -9.14 -7.24
C ALA A 58 -4.04 -8.52 -7.57
N GLY A 59 -3.31 -8.06 -6.56
CA GLY A 59 -1.93 -7.60 -6.69
C GLY A 59 -0.93 -8.67 -7.16
N ALA A 60 -1.25 -9.96 -7.03
CA ALA A 60 -0.39 -11.04 -7.50
C ALA A 60 -0.48 -11.26 -9.03
N VAL A 61 -1.47 -10.67 -9.70
CA VAL A 61 -1.52 -10.66 -11.17
C VAL A 61 -0.48 -9.66 -11.66
N PRO A 62 0.52 -10.03 -12.47
CA PRO A 62 1.74 -9.23 -12.65
C PRO A 62 1.49 -7.80 -13.16
N LEU A 63 0.84 -7.65 -14.33
CA LEU A 63 0.55 -6.33 -14.90
C LEU A 63 -0.42 -5.52 -14.02
N TYR A 64 -1.44 -6.18 -13.47
CA TYR A 64 -2.42 -5.52 -12.62
C TYR A 64 -1.82 -5.11 -11.26
N GLY A 65 -0.87 -5.89 -10.77
CA GLY A 65 -0.11 -5.67 -9.55
C GLY A 65 0.80 -4.45 -9.66
N TRP A 66 1.48 -4.27 -10.80
CA TRP A 66 2.25 -3.04 -11.05
C TRP A 66 1.35 -1.81 -11.13
N TYR A 67 0.20 -1.93 -11.81
CA TYR A 67 -0.79 -0.86 -11.83
C TYR A 67 -1.26 -0.49 -10.40
N LEU A 68 -1.62 -1.51 -9.60
CA LEU A 68 -2.03 -1.30 -8.21
C LEU A 68 -0.90 -0.72 -7.36
N ALA A 69 0.34 -1.23 -7.47
CA ALA A 69 1.48 -0.70 -6.73
C ALA A 69 1.73 0.78 -7.06
N GLY A 70 1.61 1.16 -8.33
CA GLY A 70 1.71 2.56 -8.78
C GLY A 70 0.60 3.42 -8.20
N LEU A 71 -0.66 2.98 -8.35
CA LEU A 71 -1.83 3.68 -7.82
C LEU A 71 -1.74 3.85 -6.29
N LEU A 72 -1.37 2.79 -5.57
CA LEU A 72 -1.23 2.80 -4.11
C LEU A 72 -0.08 3.69 -3.66
N SER A 73 1.06 3.66 -4.36
CA SER A 73 2.21 4.53 -4.08
C SER A 73 1.86 6.00 -4.28
N TRP A 74 1.09 6.32 -5.32
CA TRP A 74 0.54 7.65 -5.55
C TRP A 74 -0.38 8.09 -4.39
N ARG A 75 -1.32 7.22 -4.01
CA ARG A 75 -2.25 7.48 -2.90
C ARG A 75 -1.51 7.70 -1.57
N VAL A 76 -0.56 6.84 -1.23
CA VAL A 76 0.21 6.97 0.02
C VAL A 76 1.03 8.27 0.03
N ALA A 77 1.58 8.69 -1.12
CA ALA A 77 2.35 9.93 -1.22
C ALA A 77 1.53 11.20 -1.01
N LEU A 78 0.21 11.17 -1.25
CA LEU A 78 -0.69 12.30 -1.07
C LEU A 78 -1.23 12.43 0.35
N LEU A 79 -1.00 11.45 1.23
CA LEU A 79 -1.43 11.53 2.62
C LEU A 79 -0.82 12.77 3.32
N PRO A 80 -1.60 13.51 4.15
CA PRO A 80 -2.94 13.16 4.65
C PRO A 80 -4.12 13.64 3.78
N TYR A 81 -3.86 14.29 2.65
CA TYR A 81 -4.87 14.89 1.77
C TYR A 81 -5.21 13.95 0.61
N ARG A 82 -6.34 13.24 0.71
CA ARG A 82 -6.76 12.29 -0.33
C ARG A 82 -7.82 12.91 -1.24
N ASP A 83 -7.68 12.67 -2.53
CA ASP A 83 -8.63 13.02 -3.58
C ASP A 83 -9.68 11.92 -3.84
N TRP A 84 -9.52 10.74 -3.24
CA TRP A 84 -10.49 9.63 -3.33
C TRP A 84 -11.41 9.56 -2.11
N GLU A 85 -12.61 9.02 -2.33
CA GLU A 85 -13.61 8.84 -1.27
C GLU A 85 -13.17 7.75 -0.25
N PRO A 86 -13.27 8.03 1.07
CA PRO A 86 -13.14 7.05 2.12
C PRO A 86 -14.15 5.92 1.94
N ARG A 87 -13.80 4.73 2.41
CA ARG A 87 -14.81 3.68 2.50
C ARG A 87 -15.88 4.01 3.51
N ARG A 88 -17.06 3.40 3.34
CA ARG A 88 -18.20 3.53 4.26
C ARG A 88 -17.85 3.24 5.72
N ASP A 89 -16.98 2.26 5.99
CA ASP A 89 -16.49 1.90 7.32
C ASP A 89 -15.42 2.85 7.87
N GLU A 90 -14.85 3.72 7.02
CA GLU A 90 -13.88 4.75 7.39
C GLU A 90 -14.50 6.15 7.45
N LEU A 91 -15.73 6.33 6.94
CA LEU A 91 -16.43 7.62 6.91
C LEU A 91 -16.55 8.27 8.29
N TRP A 92 -16.70 7.48 9.37
CA TRP A 92 -16.77 8.01 10.74
C TRP A 92 -15.46 8.66 11.23
N ARG A 93 -14.32 8.34 10.58
CA ARG A 93 -12.99 8.94 10.83
C ARG A 93 -12.61 9.96 9.76
N ALA A 94 -13.32 9.99 8.64
CA ALA A 94 -13.01 10.87 7.53
C ALA A 94 -13.61 12.25 7.78
N ARG A 95 -12.82 13.30 7.57
CA ARG A 95 -13.33 14.67 7.53
C ARG A 95 -13.28 15.20 6.11
N TRP A 96 -14.43 15.62 5.59
CA TRP A 96 -14.50 16.38 4.34
C TRP A 96 -13.95 17.77 4.59
N LEU A 97 -12.97 18.19 3.79
CA LEU A 97 -12.37 19.52 3.93
C LEU A 97 -13.17 20.55 3.13
N THR A 98 -13.36 21.72 3.72
CA THR A 98 -14.04 22.89 3.12
C THR A 98 -13.08 24.08 2.97
N GLY A 99 -13.44 25.10 2.19
CA GLY A 99 -12.58 26.24 1.84
C GLY A 99 -11.65 25.93 0.66
N ASP A 100 -10.39 26.37 0.75
CA ASP A 100 -9.39 26.21 -0.33
C ASP A 100 -9.02 24.73 -0.64
N LEU A 101 -9.41 23.80 0.23
CA LEU A 101 -9.17 22.36 0.08
C LEU A 101 -10.47 21.57 -0.22
N ILE A 102 -11.50 22.24 -0.75
CA ILE A 102 -12.73 21.59 -1.22
C ILE A 102 -12.38 20.47 -2.22
N GLY A 103 -13.00 19.30 -2.02
CA GLY A 103 -12.76 18.11 -2.84
C GLY A 103 -11.80 17.10 -2.22
N TYR A 104 -11.04 17.49 -1.18
CA TYR A 104 -10.15 16.58 -0.46
C TYR A 104 -10.79 16.04 0.82
N TRP A 105 -10.55 14.76 1.09
CA TRP A 105 -10.80 14.17 2.40
C TRP A 105 -9.52 14.20 3.24
N ARG A 106 -9.65 14.41 4.54
CA ARG A 106 -8.57 14.16 5.49
C ARG A 106 -8.66 12.72 5.99
N ALA A 107 -7.53 12.02 5.99
CA ALA A 107 -7.36 10.79 6.73
C ALA A 107 -6.62 11.12 8.05
N ASP A 108 -7.36 11.32 9.14
CA ASP A 108 -6.72 11.38 10.45
C ASP A 108 -6.14 10.00 10.74
N GLN A 109 -4.81 9.92 10.77
CA GLN A 109 -4.15 8.68 11.12
C GLN A 109 -4.35 8.44 12.61
N VAL A 110 -5.09 7.38 12.94
CA VAL A 110 -5.04 6.77 14.28
C VAL A 110 -3.71 6.03 14.41
N THR A 111 -2.61 6.73 14.22
CA THR A 111 -1.29 6.22 14.55
C THR A 111 -1.07 6.59 16.01
N SER A 112 -1.06 5.58 16.88
CA SER A 112 -0.44 5.61 18.22
C SER A 112 -1.28 5.91 19.47
N GLU A 113 -2.61 6.10 19.44
CA GLU A 113 -3.32 6.22 20.74
C GLU A 113 -3.45 4.88 21.48
N ARG A 114 -3.61 3.75 20.77
CA ARG A 114 -3.65 2.42 21.41
C ARG A 114 -2.28 1.95 21.92
N SER A 115 -1.16 2.30 21.26
CA SER A 115 0.18 1.91 21.74
C SER A 115 0.67 2.81 22.87
N LEU A 116 0.38 4.13 22.83
CA LEU A 116 0.69 5.04 23.93
C LEU A 116 -0.19 4.77 25.17
N ALA A 117 -1.49 4.47 24.98
CA ALA A 117 -2.37 4.12 26.09
C ALA A 117 -2.01 2.78 26.75
N ALA A 118 -1.53 1.79 25.97
CA ALA A 118 -1.03 0.53 26.50
C ALA A 118 0.28 0.72 27.31
N SER A 119 1.16 1.63 26.88
CA SER A 119 2.41 1.93 27.60
C SER A 119 2.21 2.73 28.90
N ARG A 120 1.11 3.51 29.01
CA ARG A 120 0.78 4.28 30.22
C ARG A 120 0.08 3.46 31.31
N ARG A 121 -0.44 2.28 30.99
CA ARG A 121 -1.18 1.42 31.94
C ARG A 121 -0.29 0.46 32.73
N THR A 122 0.99 0.37 32.37
CA THR A 122 1.99 -0.53 32.97
C THR A 122 3.01 0.20 33.84
N ARG A 123 2.73 1.46 34.23
CA ARG A 123 3.54 2.22 35.19
C ARG A 123 2.77 2.48 36.48
#